data_AF-A0A7X8X7L3-F1
#
_entry.id   AF-A0A7X8X7L3-F1
#
_cell.length_a   1.000
_cell.length_b   1.000
_cell.length_c   1.000
_cell.angle_alpha   90.00
_cell.angle_beta   90.00
_cell.angle_gamma   90.00
#
_symmetry.space_group_name_H-M   'P 1'
#
loop_
_entity.id
_entity.type
_entity.pdbx_description
1 polymer ?
#
loop_
_entity_poly.entity_id
_entity_poly.type
_entity_poly.pdbx_seq_one_letter_code
_entity_poly.pdbx_strand_id
1 'polypeptide(L)'
;MKKLNAKKIKRHMLKTYAFWQVDERFLMVYPDKNILSKAGLDELPETESGYLAFVFLDDTMKVAFIGEVDLETQEYEYFQENKALVAEASSIDTMLVMLVKPTRELVQHPFVRTVLDFHESNVLYRSTLTVRAIDPLRDSLRPEILTACYVKNEADYEQQYSDAVAEYVTAREEAEAAAAEKRALEDAKKKSSGKKNSKKKLAAEVDQTGDEEEDFPQHPDVPKDAFVFVKIRDLSPANKGTWRAVLMEDLPGTKKKMDDDITVSLVTVEEENSKTSMLFLHPDAPVEDTKIHTQSYKPRRLPWRIAYELKCPNGDFDEIFYLGRSGEDSLMFRNILDDIREGKMDPSMVISMVQRDDGEIDFSRELYRCNSCGTMEVMRRVRMVYPDATQSTTYRCPKCGERTSFVKRTHIASLNCPECREPLNLMAEKNWSGVLDPQSEPDNWR
;
A
#
# COMPACT_ATOMS: atom_id res chain seq x y z
N MET A 1 -11.93 14.45 40.14
CA MET A 1 -11.60 13.78 38.86
C MET A 1 -12.87 13.80 38.01
N LYS A 2 -12.84 14.40 36.81
CA LYS A 2 -13.99 14.36 35.91
C LYS A 2 -14.11 12.94 35.36
N LYS A 3 -15.31 12.36 35.40
CA LYS A 3 -15.58 11.05 34.77
C LYS A 3 -15.36 11.18 33.27
N LEU A 4 -14.44 10.40 32.73
CA LEU A 4 -14.19 10.27 31.31
C LEU A 4 -15.10 9.16 30.77
N ASN A 5 -15.50 9.24 29.50
CA ASN A 5 -16.45 8.28 28.93
C ASN A 5 -15.72 6.96 28.62
N ALA A 6 -16.07 5.90 29.35
CA ALA A 6 -15.56 4.56 29.09
C ALA A 6 -16.23 3.94 27.85
N LYS A 7 -15.45 3.30 26.97
CA LYS A 7 -15.98 2.56 25.82
C LYS A 7 -15.28 1.25 25.53
N LYS A 8 -16.04 0.29 25.01
CA LYS A 8 -15.53 -1.03 24.64
C LYS A 8 -14.65 -1.00 23.38
N ILE A 9 -13.45 -1.55 23.50
CA ILE A 9 -12.45 -1.77 22.45
C ILE A 9 -12.78 -3.07 21.71
N LYS A 10 -12.69 -3.03 20.37
CA LYS A 10 -12.67 -4.25 19.55
C LYS A 10 -11.23 -4.57 19.18
N ARG A 11 -10.69 -5.68 19.70
CA ARG A 11 -9.28 -6.06 19.57
C ARG A 11 -9.08 -7.14 18.50
N HIS A 12 -7.89 -7.14 17.88
CA HIS A 12 -7.38 -8.26 17.11
C HIS A 12 -6.32 -9.06 17.92
N MET A 13 -5.89 -10.20 17.39
CA MET A 13 -4.84 -11.03 18.02
C MET A 13 -3.53 -10.26 18.19
N LEU A 14 -2.83 -10.55 19.30
CA LEU A 14 -1.49 -10.06 19.60
C LEU A 14 -0.52 -10.46 18.48
N LYS A 15 0.16 -9.48 17.90
CA LYS A 15 1.11 -9.69 16.81
C LYS A 15 2.27 -8.72 16.94
N THR A 16 3.45 -9.17 16.51
CA THR A 16 4.62 -8.31 16.33
C THR A 16 4.53 -7.66 14.97
N TYR A 17 4.57 -6.33 14.95
CA TYR A 17 4.59 -5.55 13.72
C TYR A 17 5.87 -4.72 13.64
N ALA A 18 6.36 -4.52 12.42
CA ALA A 18 7.32 -3.44 12.17
C ALA A 18 6.57 -2.10 12.32
N PHE A 19 7.21 -1.12 12.97
CA PHE A 19 6.54 0.09 13.45
C PHE A 19 5.81 0.89 12.35
N TRP A 20 6.36 0.98 11.15
CA TRP A 20 5.74 1.65 10.00
C TRP A 20 4.45 0.97 9.50
N GLN A 21 4.27 -0.33 9.73
CA GLN A 21 3.05 -1.05 9.30
C GLN A 21 1.83 -0.69 10.14
N VAL A 22 2.07 -0.09 11.31
CA VAL A 22 1.03 0.33 12.24
C VAL A 22 0.81 1.84 12.22
N ASP A 23 1.34 2.54 11.23
CA ASP A 23 1.03 3.93 10.95
C ASP A 23 -0.50 4.13 10.78
N GLU A 24 -1.02 5.19 11.40
CA GLU A 24 -2.44 5.51 11.53
C GLU A 24 -3.30 4.40 12.16
N ARG A 25 -2.70 3.53 12.99
CA ARG A 25 -3.44 2.50 13.74
C ARG A 25 -3.58 2.87 15.21
N PHE A 26 -4.74 2.50 15.75
CA PHE A 26 -4.91 2.41 17.19
C PHE A 26 -4.31 1.10 17.69
N LEU A 27 -3.58 1.18 18.78
CA LEU A 27 -2.89 0.08 19.41
C LEU A 27 -3.28 0.01 20.88
N MET A 28 -3.27 -1.20 21.40
CA MET A 28 -3.18 -1.42 22.83
C MET A 28 -1.74 -1.78 23.16
N VAL A 29 -1.13 -0.98 24.05
CA VAL A 29 0.27 -1.11 24.47
C VAL A 29 0.27 -1.62 25.90
N TYR A 30 0.87 -2.79 26.12
CA TYR A 30 1.04 -3.33 27.47
C TYR A 30 2.02 -2.47 28.27
N PRO A 31 1.87 -2.40 29.60
CA PRO A 31 2.81 -1.69 30.46
C PRO A 31 4.14 -2.45 30.49
N ASP A 32 5.06 -2.06 29.62
CA ASP A 32 6.45 -2.54 29.62
C ASP A 32 7.32 -1.48 30.29
N LYS A 33 8.17 -1.91 31.23
CA LYS A 33 9.14 -1.04 31.92
C LYS A 33 10.08 -0.32 30.94
N ASN A 34 10.34 -0.91 29.78
CA ASN A 34 11.16 -0.30 28.73
C ASN A 34 10.45 0.85 28.00
N ILE A 35 9.11 0.85 27.99
CA ILE A 35 8.31 1.93 27.39
C ILE A 35 8.20 3.08 28.40
N LEU A 36 7.96 2.76 29.67
CA LEU A 36 7.81 3.74 30.74
C LEU A 36 9.10 4.49 31.10
N SER A 37 10.26 4.00 30.67
CA SER A 37 11.56 4.67 30.89
C SER A 37 11.95 5.64 29.77
N LYS A 38 11.09 5.83 28.75
CA LYS A 38 11.38 6.74 27.64
C LYS A 38 11.05 8.19 27.99
N ALA A 39 11.90 9.10 27.52
CA ALA A 39 11.70 10.54 27.66
C ALA A 39 10.32 10.96 27.12
N GLY A 40 9.57 11.71 27.94
CA GLY A 40 8.21 12.17 27.61
C GLY A 40 7.08 11.23 28.06
N LEU A 41 7.41 10.05 28.58
CA LEU A 41 6.46 9.08 29.14
C LEU A 41 6.48 8.98 30.67
N ASP A 42 7.31 9.79 31.33
CA ASP A 42 7.42 9.85 32.80
C ASP A 42 6.10 10.29 33.48
N GLU A 43 5.20 10.92 32.72
CA GLU A 43 3.89 11.36 33.17
C GLU A 43 2.76 10.34 32.89
N LEU A 44 3.08 9.18 32.29
CA LEU A 44 2.06 8.14 32.06
C LEU A 44 1.57 7.60 33.41
N PRO A 45 0.24 7.52 33.61
CA PRO A 45 -0.33 6.96 34.83
C PRO A 45 -0.04 5.46 34.94
N GLU A 46 0.38 4.98 36.11
CA GLU A 46 0.59 3.56 36.34
C GLU A 46 -0.71 2.77 36.08
N THR A 47 -0.64 1.79 35.20
CA THR A 47 -1.75 0.88 34.88
C THR A 47 -1.24 -0.56 34.82
N GLU A 48 -1.99 -1.48 35.41
CA GLU A 48 -1.73 -2.92 35.33
C GLU A 48 -2.25 -3.52 34.01
N SER A 49 -3.16 -2.81 33.33
CA SER A 49 -3.90 -3.29 32.16
C SER A 49 -3.40 -2.74 30.82
N GLY A 50 -2.69 -1.60 30.85
CA GLY A 50 -2.04 -1.01 29.68
C GLY A 50 -2.76 0.21 29.11
N TYR A 51 -2.29 0.65 27.95
CA TYR A 51 -2.64 1.94 27.38
C TYR A 51 -3.25 1.82 25.99
N LEU A 52 -4.11 2.77 25.68
CA LEU A 52 -4.62 3.02 24.33
C LEU A 52 -3.70 4.05 23.67
N ALA A 53 -3.17 3.68 22.51
CA ALA A 53 -2.26 4.52 21.75
C ALA A 53 -2.70 4.68 20.29
N PHE A 54 -2.25 5.75 19.67
CA PHE A 54 -2.36 6.01 18.24
C PHE A 54 -0.97 6.22 17.67
N VAL A 55 -0.62 5.46 16.63
CA VAL A 55 0.70 5.55 15.99
C VAL A 55 0.58 6.35 14.71
N PHE A 56 1.54 7.24 14.50
CA PHE A 56 1.59 8.12 13.34
C PHE A 56 3.03 8.46 13.00
N LEU A 57 3.31 8.64 11.72
CA LEU A 57 4.61 9.13 11.25
C LEU A 57 4.61 10.66 11.07
N ASP A 58 5.54 11.33 11.74
CA ASP A 58 5.78 12.78 11.65
C ASP A 58 7.28 13.05 11.75
N ASP A 59 7.95 13.08 10.59
CA ASP A 59 9.39 12.90 10.36
C ASP A 59 9.98 11.61 10.93
N THR A 60 9.62 11.22 12.14
CA THR A 60 9.92 9.95 12.79
C THR A 60 8.62 9.27 13.21
N MET A 61 8.67 7.96 13.40
CA MET A 61 7.51 7.24 13.95
C MET A 61 7.26 7.71 15.39
N LYS A 62 6.02 8.09 15.69
CA LYS A 62 5.59 8.54 17.01
C LYS A 62 4.41 7.72 17.52
N VAL A 63 4.31 7.61 18.84
CA VAL A 63 3.21 6.95 19.55
C VAL A 63 2.58 7.97 20.47
N ALA A 64 1.31 8.29 20.24
CA ALA A 64 0.51 9.10 21.14
C ALA A 64 -0.30 8.20 22.07
N PHE A 65 -0.09 8.32 23.37
CA PHE A 65 -0.89 7.69 24.40
C PHE A 65 -2.07 8.61 24.74
N ILE A 66 -3.28 8.11 24.52
CA ILE A 66 -4.51 8.90 24.61
C ILE A 66 -5.44 8.42 25.72
N GLY A 67 -5.18 7.25 26.32
CA GLY A 67 -5.99 6.74 27.41
C GLY A 67 -5.46 5.48 28.08
N GLU A 68 -6.08 5.12 29.19
CA GLU A 68 -5.91 3.84 29.89
C GLU A 68 -6.89 2.81 29.36
N VAL A 69 -6.50 1.54 29.42
CA VAL A 69 -7.32 0.41 28.98
C VAL A 69 -7.52 -0.53 30.15
N ASP A 70 -8.75 -1.01 30.32
CA ASP A 70 -9.08 -2.14 31.18
C ASP A 70 -9.13 -3.42 30.33
N LEU A 71 -8.30 -4.40 30.68
CA LEU A 71 -8.22 -5.67 29.96
C LEU A 71 -9.41 -6.58 30.21
N GLU A 72 -9.99 -6.55 31.42
CA GLU A 72 -11.07 -7.42 31.84
C GLU A 72 -12.38 -7.03 31.16
N THR A 73 -12.73 -5.75 31.23
CA THR A 73 -13.96 -5.21 30.63
C THR A 73 -13.80 -4.91 29.13
N GLN A 74 -12.56 -4.84 28.67
CA GLN A 74 -12.18 -4.35 27.34
C GLN A 74 -12.58 -2.89 27.12
N GLU A 75 -12.63 -2.07 28.16
CA GLU A 75 -12.99 -0.66 28.06
C GLU A 75 -11.74 0.25 28.07
N TYR A 76 -11.88 1.51 27.65
CA TYR A 76 -10.83 2.51 27.75
C TYR A 76 -11.36 3.83 28.30
N GLU A 77 -10.49 4.58 28.98
CA GLU A 77 -10.75 5.94 29.45
C GLU A 77 -9.70 6.90 28.89
N TYR A 78 -10.13 8.00 28.27
CA TYR A 78 -9.20 9.00 27.75
C TYR A 78 -8.46 9.72 28.87
N PHE A 79 -7.23 10.15 28.60
CA PHE A 79 -6.60 11.19 29.41
C PHE A 79 -7.36 12.52 29.25
N GLN A 80 -7.17 13.46 30.18
CA GLN A 80 -7.80 14.78 30.05
C GLN A 80 -7.44 15.44 28.69
N GLU A 81 -8.37 16.19 28.10
CA GLU A 81 -8.38 16.64 26.67
C GLU A 81 -7.13 17.36 26.13
N ASN A 82 -6.11 17.64 26.94
CA ASN A 82 -4.84 18.25 26.52
C ASN A 82 -3.58 17.49 26.98
N LYS A 83 -3.71 16.25 27.47
CA LYS A 83 -2.60 15.41 27.97
C LYS A 83 -2.31 14.22 27.06
N ALA A 84 -2.36 14.40 25.74
CA ALA A 84 -1.83 13.38 24.85
C ALA A 84 -0.30 13.35 25.02
N LEU A 85 0.21 12.25 25.58
CA LEU A 85 1.65 12.06 25.74
C LEU A 85 2.20 11.40 24.48
N VAL A 86 3.14 12.06 23.83
CA VAL A 86 3.72 11.60 22.56
C VAL A 86 5.17 11.20 22.81
N ALA A 87 5.54 10.01 22.34
CA ALA A 87 6.91 9.52 22.39
C ALA A 87 7.39 9.11 21.00
N GLU A 88 8.68 9.30 20.75
CA GLU A 88 9.32 8.72 19.59
C GLU A 88 9.41 7.19 19.73
N ALA A 89 9.16 6.51 18.62
CA ALA A 89 9.37 5.09 18.49
C ALA A 89 10.85 4.71 18.28
N SER A 90 11.75 5.70 18.24
CA SER A 90 13.19 5.61 17.93
C SER A 90 14.01 4.60 18.76
N SER A 91 13.41 3.93 19.74
CA SER A 91 14.03 2.91 20.59
C SER A 91 13.33 1.54 20.56
N ILE A 92 12.37 1.32 19.65
CA ILE A 92 11.63 0.06 19.53
C ILE A 92 11.54 -0.34 18.05
N ASP A 93 12.37 -1.29 17.62
CA ASP A 93 12.31 -1.86 16.26
C ASP A 93 11.02 -2.66 16.02
N THR A 94 10.56 -3.37 17.06
CA THR A 94 9.34 -4.18 17.02
C THR A 94 8.56 -4.04 18.31
N MET A 95 7.25 -3.86 18.22
CA MET A 95 6.38 -3.74 19.39
C MET A 95 5.35 -4.86 19.39
N LEU A 96 5.22 -5.51 20.55
CA LEU A 96 4.18 -6.51 20.77
C LEU A 96 2.89 -5.78 21.14
N VAL A 97 1.97 -5.68 20.17
CA VAL A 97 0.76 -4.87 20.30
C VAL A 97 -0.48 -5.63 19.88
N MET A 98 -1.62 -5.23 20.43
CA MET A 98 -2.90 -5.60 19.84
C MET A 98 -3.43 -4.44 19.01
N LEU A 99 -3.73 -4.70 17.74
CA LEU A 99 -4.44 -3.72 16.92
C LEU A 99 -5.83 -3.50 17.50
N VAL A 100 -6.12 -2.23 17.77
CA VAL A 100 -7.43 -1.77 18.17
C VAL A 100 -8.17 -1.33 16.94
N LYS A 101 -9.37 -1.87 16.78
CA LYS A 101 -10.26 -1.43 15.72
C LYS A 101 -10.85 -0.07 16.10
N PRO A 102 -10.69 0.96 15.27
CA PRO A 102 -11.17 2.31 15.58
C PRO A 102 -12.69 2.31 15.78
N THR A 103 -13.14 2.91 16.89
CA THR A 103 -14.54 3.30 17.10
C THR A 103 -14.73 4.73 16.57
N ARG A 104 -15.98 5.16 16.32
CA ARG A 104 -16.27 6.54 15.89
C ARG A 104 -15.69 7.59 16.85
N GLU A 105 -15.74 7.32 18.15
CA GLU A 105 -15.19 8.24 19.16
C GLU A 105 -13.67 8.29 19.16
N LEU A 106 -12.99 7.17 18.89
CA LEU A 106 -11.52 7.16 18.77
C LEU A 106 -11.06 8.05 17.62
N VAL A 107 -11.71 7.94 16.47
CA VAL A 107 -11.38 8.75 15.28
C VAL A 107 -11.71 10.23 15.49
N GLN A 108 -12.77 10.53 16.26
CA GLN A 108 -13.19 11.90 16.56
C GLN A 108 -12.41 12.55 17.71
N HIS A 109 -11.52 11.82 18.39
CA HIS A 109 -10.70 12.39 19.45
C HIS A 109 -9.89 13.58 18.90
N PRO A 110 -9.89 14.76 19.57
CA PRO A 110 -9.31 15.98 19.00
C PRO A 110 -7.88 15.82 18.50
N PHE A 111 -7.00 15.20 19.30
CA PHE A 111 -5.62 14.92 18.88
C PHE A 111 -5.54 14.03 17.64
N VAL A 112 -6.33 12.95 17.60
CA VAL A 112 -6.32 12.01 16.47
C VAL A 112 -6.77 12.72 15.22
N ARG A 113 -7.86 13.48 15.31
CA ARG A 113 -8.39 14.26 14.20
C ARG A 113 -7.35 15.25 13.67
N THR A 114 -6.64 15.97 14.54
CA THR A 114 -5.56 16.87 14.12
C THR A 114 -4.46 16.13 13.36
N VAL A 115 -4.05 14.94 13.81
CA VAL A 115 -3.05 14.14 13.10
C VAL A 115 -3.56 13.67 11.75
N LEU A 116 -4.82 13.21 11.67
CA LEU A 116 -5.44 12.78 10.42
C LEU A 116 -5.56 13.96 9.44
N ASP A 117 -6.04 15.12 9.90
CA ASP A 117 -6.14 16.34 9.09
C ASP A 117 -4.75 16.77 8.56
N PHE A 118 -3.71 16.66 9.39
CA PHE A 118 -2.32 16.91 8.97
C PHE A 118 -1.86 15.93 7.89
N HIS A 119 -2.13 14.63 8.06
CA HIS A 119 -1.77 13.62 7.06
C HIS A 119 -2.52 13.79 5.74
N GLU A 120 -3.82 14.13 5.80
CA GLU A 120 -4.62 14.48 4.61
C GLU A 120 -3.98 15.67 3.88
N SER A 121 -3.58 16.71 4.60
CA SER A 121 -2.89 17.86 4.00
C SER A 121 -1.54 17.53 3.33
N ASN A 122 -0.95 16.36 3.64
CA ASN A 122 0.33 15.90 3.12
C ASN A 122 0.25 14.53 2.42
N VAL A 123 -0.91 14.22 1.83
CA VAL A 123 -1.24 12.88 1.29
C VAL A 123 -0.22 12.36 0.27
N LEU A 124 0.35 13.23 -0.57
CA LEU A 124 1.31 12.86 -1.62
C LEU A 124 2.63 12.33 -1.04
N TYR A 125 3.18 13.05 -0.07
CA TYR A 125 4.38 12.64 0.66
C TYR A 125 4.15 11.31 1.40
N ARG A 126 2.98 11.18 2.03
CA ARG A 126 2.55 10.01 2.81
C ARG A 126 2.23 8.80 1.94
N SER A 127 1.84 9.00 0.69
CA SER A 127 1.46 7.93 -0.23
C SER A 127 2.61 6.95 -0.55
N THR A 128 3.86 7.34 -0.25
CA THR A 128 5.05 6.50 -0.42
C THR A 128 5.23 5.40 0.61
N LEU A 129 4.32 5.26 1.59
CA LEU A 129 4.37 4.19 2.60
C LEU A 129 4.52 2.78 2.01
N THR A 130 3.90 2.50 0.87
CA THR A 130 4.06 1.21 0.16
C THR A 130 5.42 1.06 -0.49
N VAL A 131 6.02 2.17 -0.95
CA VAL A 131 7.39 2.23 -1.50
C VAL A 131 8.43 2.10 -0.37
N ARG A 132 8.11 2.52 0.85
CA ARG A 132 8.96 2.29 2.04
C ARG A 132 8.97 0.83 2.49
N ALA A 133 7.98 0.03 2.11
CA ALA A 133 7.92 -1.39 2.43
C ALA A 133 8.96 -2.22 1.66
N ILE A 134 9.41 -1.71 0.52
CA ILE A 134 10.26 -2.45 -0.44
C ILE A 134 11.74 -2.07 -0.35
N ASP A 135 12.12 -1.01 0.37
CA ASP A 135 13.54 -0.70 0.61
C ASP A 135 14.13 -1.69 1.64
N PRO A 136 15.01 -2.62 1.22
CA PRO A 136 15.60 -3.59 2.13
C PRO A 136 16.65 -2.98 3.07
N LEU A 137 17.15 -1.79 2.75
CA LEU A 137 18.18 -1.06 3.51
C LEU A 137 17.59 0.12 4.30
N ARG A 138 16.26 0.09 4.51
CA ARG A 138 15.52 1.11 5.25
C ARG A 138 15.94 1.18 6.71
N ASP A 139 16.03 2.39 7.24
CA ASP A 139 16.08 2.66 8.67
C ASP A 139 14.66 2.52 9.30
N SER A 140 14.50 1.65 10.30
CA SER A 140 13.21 1.44 11.00
C SER A 140 12.72 2.70 11.71
N LEU A 141 13.64 3.58 12.11
CA LEU A 141 13.37 4.78 12.89
C LEU A 141 13.17 6.02 12.01
N ARG A 142 13.75 6.00 10.81
CA ARG A 142 13.68 7.06 9.81
C ARG A 142 13.11 6.53 8.49
N PRO A 143 11.84 6.08 8.48
CA PRO A 143 11.23 5.45 7.31
C PRO A 143 11.04 6.42 6.13
N GLU A 144 11.15 7.73 6.35
CA GLU A 144 11.15 8.78 5.34
C GLU A 144 12.43 8.80 4.47
N ILE A 145 13.54 8.27 5.01
CA ILE A 145 14.81 8.16 4.30
C ILE A 145 14.86 6.82 3.57
N LEU A 146 15.03 6.89 2.26
CA LEU A 146 15.10 5.72 1.39
C LEU A 146 16.47 5.60 0.73
N THR A 147 16.80 4.37 0.37
CA THR A 147 18.02 4.05 -0.38
C THR A 147 17.66 3.86 -1.84
N ALA A 148 18.23 4.68 -2.71
CA ALA A 148 18.09 4.58 -4.15
C ALA A 148 19.41 4.17 -4.80
N CYS A 149 19.32 3.43 -5.90
CA CYS A 149 20.43 3.00 -6.71
C CYS A 149 20.74 4.04 -7.79
N TYR A 150 22.01 4.31 -8.02
CA TYR A 150 22.50 5.08 -9.15
C TYR A 150 23.48 4.24 -9.95
N VAL A 151 23.25 4.14 -11.25
CA VAL A 151 24.18 3.50 -12.19
C VAL A 151 25.12 4.58 -12.72
N LYS A 152 26.39 4.53 -12.32
CA LYS A 152 27.42 5.42 -12.88
C LYS A 152 27.55 5.14 -14.36
N ASN A 153 27.68 6.16 -15.21
CA ASN A 153 27.95 6.00 -16.64
C ASN A 153 27.09 4.89 -17.30
N GLU A 154 25.77 4.91 -17.05
CA GLU A 154 24.84 3.84 -17.46
C GLU A 154 25.01 3.42 -18.92
N ALA A 155 25.13 4.38 -19.84
CA ALA A 155 25.35 4.12 -21.26
C ALA A 155 26.66 3.36 -21.55
N ASP A 156 27.74 3.66 -20.82
CA ASP A 156 29.03 2.98 -21.01
C ASP A 156 28.95 1.53 -20.52
N TYR A 157 28.29 1.27 -19.39
CA TYR A 157 28.10 -0.10 -18.89
C TYR A 157 27.09 -0.88 -19.73
N GLU A 158 26.03 -0.25 -20.23
CA GLU A 158 25.08 -0.89 -21.14
C GLU A 158 25.79 -1.35 -22.42
N GLN A 159 26.65 -0.49 -22.98
CA GLN A 159 27.46 -0.86 -24.14
C GLN A 159 28.46 -1.99 -23.81
N GLN A 160 29.22 -1.87 -22.71
CA GLN A 160 30.16 -2.91 -22.28
C GLN A 160 29.48 -4.26 -22.05
N TYR A 161 28.30 -4.25 -21.43
CA TYR A 161 27.52 -5.46 -21.19
C TYR A 161 26.97 -6.03 -22.50
N SER A 162 26.44 -5.20 -23.40
CA SER A 162 25.99 -5.62 -24.72
C SER A 162 27.12 -6.26 -25.53
N ASP A 163 28.31 -5.65 -25.51
CA ASP A 163 29.50 -6.17 -26.19
C ASP A 163 29.93 -7.52 -25.58
N ALA A 164 29.97 -7.61 -24.25
CA ALA A 164 30.30 -8.85 -23.55
C ALA A 164 29.27 -9.97 -23.77
N VAL A 165 27.98 -9.64 -23.88
CA VAL A 165 26.92 -10.61 -24.21
C VAL A 165 27.08 -11.10 -25.65
N ALA A 166 27.42 -10.23 -26.59
CA ALA A 166 27.68 -10.63 -27.98
C ALA A 166 28.89 -11.58 -28.07
N GLU A 167 29.97 -11.29 -27.32
CA GLU A 167 31.12 -12.18 -27.19
C GLU A 167 30.74 -13.52 -26.55
N TYR A 168 29.94 -13.50 -25.48
CA TYR A 168 29.45 -14.70 -24.80
C TYR A 168 28.61 -15.59 -25.73
N VAL A 169 27.67 -15.02 -26.48
CA VAL A 169 26.83 -15.77 -27.44
C VAL A 169 27.71 -16.43 -28.49
N THR A 170 28.69 -15.68 -29.03
CA THR A 170 29.64 -16.21 -30.02
C THR A 170 30.46 -17.37 -29.42
N ALA A 171 31.04 -17.18 -28.24
CA ALA A 171 31.84 -18.20 -27.56
C ALA A 171 31.00 -19.45 -27.21
N ARG A 172 29.73 -19.27 -26.87
CA ARG A 172 28.81 -20.37 -26.59
C ARG A 172 28.45 -21.15 -27.85
N GLU A 173 28.13 -20.48 -28.96
CA GLU A 173 27.88 -21.13 -30.24
C GLU A 173 29.11 -21.93 -30.71
N GLU A 174 30.32 -21.38 -30.54
CA GLU A 174 31.57 -22.07 -30.84
C GLU A 174 31.80 -23.29 -29.93
N ALA A 175 31.53 -23.17 -28.62
CA ALA A 175 31.62 -24.28 -27.68
C ALA A 175 30.61 -25.39 -27.99
N GLU A 176 29.37 -25.03 -28.34
CA GLU A 176 28.32 -25.98 -28.74
C GLU A 176 28.69 -26.70 -30.05
N ALA A 177 29.24 -25.99 -31.03
CA ALA A 177 29.73 -26.57 -32.28
C ALA A 177 30.91 -27.52 -32.05
N ALA A 178 31.88 -27.13 -31.21
CA ALA A 178 33.04 -27.97 -30.87
C ALA A 178 32.62 -29.22 -30.08
N ALA A 179 31.66 -29.11 -29.17
CA ALA A 179 31.09 -30.24 -28.44
C ALA A 179 30.34 -31.20 -29.37
N ALA A 180 29.58 -30.69 -30.34
CA ALA A 180 28.91 -31.50 -31.36
C ALA A 180 29.90 -32.25 -32.25
N GLU A 181 31.01 -31.62 -32.65
CA GLU A 181 32.08 -32.25 -33.44
C GLU A 181 32.80 -33.35 -32.63
N LYS A 182 33.11 -33.10 -31.36
CA LYS A 182 33.67 -34.12 -30.44
C LYS A 182 32.73 -35.32 -30.31
N ARG A 183 31.44 -35.09 -30.07
CA ARG A 183 30.41 -36.16 -29.99
C ARG A 183 30.34 -36.97 -31.29
N ALA A 184 30.38 -36.31 -32.45
CA ALA A 184 30.39 -36.98 -33.75
C ALA A 184 31.65 -37.86 -33.96
N LEU A 185 32.83 -37.38 -33.54
CA LEU A 185 34.09 -38.12 -33.60
C LEU A 185 34.12 -39.32 -32.65
N GLU A 186 33.55 -39.19 -31.45
CA GLU A 186 33.42 -40.31 -30.50
C GLU A 186 32.45 -41.39 -31.00
N ASP A 187 31.32 -40.99 -31.59
CA ASP A 187 30.37 -41.91 -32.21
C ASP A 187 30.96 -42.63 -33.43
N ALA A 188 31.80 -41.94 -34.21
CA ALA A 188 32.56 -42.54 -35.30
C ALA A 188 33.59 -43.57 -34.79
N LYS A 189 34.31 -43.26 -33.70
CA LYS A 189 35.24 -44.19 -33.06
C LYS A 189 34.53 -45.43 -32.49
N LYS A 190 33.39 -45.27 -31.81
CA LYS A 190 32.57 -46.39 -31.30
C LYS A 190 32.04 -47.29 -32.42
N LYS A 191 31.71 -46.74 -33.59
CA LYS A 191 31.31 -47.53 -34.78
C LYS A 191 32.47 -48.27 -35.44
N SER A 192 33.71 -47.78 -35.31
CA SER A 192 34.91 -48.42 -35.87
C SER A 192 35.47 -49.57 -35.00
N SER A 193 35.14 -49.62 -33.69
CA SER A 193 35.61 -50.64 -32.75
C SER A 193 34.66 -51.85 -32.58
N GLY A 194 33.75 -52.07 -33.53
CA GLY A 194 32.75 -53.14 -33.49
C GLY A 194 33.13 -54.42 -34.23
N LYS A 195 34.15 -55.19 -33.79
CA LYS A 195 34.22 -56.67 -33.97
C LYS A 195 35.42 -57.35 -33.27
N LYS A 196 35.21 -57.93 -32.07
CA LYS A 196 35.45 -59.36 -31.71
C LYS A 196 35.40 -59.64 -30.18
N ASN A 197 34.35 -60.37 -29.81
CA ASN A 197 34.21 -61.46 -28.82
C ASN A 197 34.70 -61.42 -27.35
N SER A 198 33.70 -61.65 -26.49
CA SER A 198 33.55 -62.73 -25.48
C SER A 198 34.12 -62.60 -24.05
N LYS A 199 33.19 -62.65 -23.09
CA LYS A 199 33.21 -63.30 -21.76
C LYS A 199 34.56 -63.36 -21.01
N LYS A 200 34.69 -62.58 -19.93
CA LYS A 200 35.03 -63.11 -18.59
C LYS A 200 34.64 -62.13 -17.48
N LYS A 201 34.48 -62.72 -16.29
CA LYS A 201 33.78 -62.32 -15.07
C LYS A 201 34.67 -61.46 -14.14
N LEU A 202 34.00 -60.71 -13.25
CA LEU A 202 34.40 -60.23 -11.91
C LEU A 202 35.16 -58.89 -11.76
N ALA A 203 34.44 -57.96 -11.11
CA ALA A 203 34.80 -57.07 -10.01
C ALA A 203 36.01 -56.13 -10.18
N ALA A 204 35.70 -54.83 -10.37
CA ALA A 204 36.45 -53.72 -9.79
C ALA A 204 35.58 -52.45 -9.85
N GLU A 205 35.42 -51.82 -8.69
CA GLU A 205 35.26 -50.38 -8.44
C GLU A 205 34.36 -49.57 -9.39
N VAL A 206 33.18 -49.22 -8.85
CA VAL A 206 32.49 -47.98 -9.21
C VAL A 206 33.34 -46.84 -8.65
N ASP A 207 34.30 -46.38 -9.44
CA ASP A 207 34.98 -45.11 -9.18
C ASP A 207 34.12 -44.00 -9.78
N GLN A 208 33.49 -43.24 -8.90
CA GLN A 208 32.86 -41.96 -9.19
C GLN A 208 33.98 -40.97 -9.49
N THR A 209 34.27 -40.67 -10.75
CA THR A 209 35.14 -39.53 -11.07
C THR A 209 34.67 -38.82 -12.32
N GLY A 210 34.15 -37.62 -12.11
CA GLY A 210 34.11 -36.54 -13.09
C GLY A 210 32.91 -36.57 -14.01
N ASP A 211 31.78 -36.02 -13.56
CA ASP A 211 31.03 -35.13 -14.45
C ASP A 211 32.03 -34.02 -14.84
N GLU A 212 32.72 -34.17 -15.98
CA GLU A 212 33.35 -33.03 -16.65
C GLU A 212 32.18 -32.12 -17.03
N GLU A 213 31.88 -31.14 -16.17
CA GLU A 213 30.99 -30.04 -16.53
C GLU A 213 31.48 -29.51 -17.87
N GLU A 214 30.62 -29.58 -18.89
CA GLU A 214 30.91 -28.94 -20.17
C GLU A 214 31.22 -27.47 -19.85
N ASP A 215 32.47 -27.09 -20.11
CA ASP A 215 33.08 -25.81 -19.75
C ASP A 215 32.49 -24.72 -20.68
N PHE A 216 31.22 -24.43 -20.47
CA PHE A 216 30.53 -23.35 -21.17
C PHE A 216 31.08 -22.02 -20.66
N PRO A 217 31.23 -21.03 -21.54
CA PRO A 217 31.56 -19.68 -21.10
C PRO A 217 30.55 -19.24 -20.01
N GLN A 218 31.02 -18.47 -19.05
CA GLN A 218 30.15 -17.88 -18.03
C GLN A 218 29.47 -16.64 -18.60
N HIS A 219 28.23 -16.42 -18.19
CA HIS A 219 27.52 -15.20 -18.54
C HIS A 219 28.29 -13.99 -17.98
N PRO A 220 28.44 -12.88 -18.74
CA PRO A 220 29.12 -11.70 -18.23
C PRO A 220 28.41 -11.12 -17.00
N ASP A 221 29.19 -10.81 -15.96
CA ASP A 221 28.75 -10.14 -14.74
C ASP A 221 28.77 -8.62 -14.91
N VAL A 222 27.84 -7.91 -14.26
CA VAL A 222 27.88 -6.45 -14.18
C VAL A 222 28.94 -6.02 -13.15
N PRO A 223 29.82 -5.04 -13.45
CA PRO A 223 30.83 -4.57 -12.52
C PRO A 223 30.24 -4.08 -11.20
N LYS A 224 30.79 -4.54 -10.07
CA LYS A 224 30.27 -4.20 -8.72
C LYS A 224 30.38 -2.71 -8.38
N ASP A 225 31.26 -1.98 -9.06
CA ASP A 225 31.50 -0.54 -8.89
C ASP A 225 30.58 0.34 -9.75
N ALA A 226 29.80 -0.28 -10.66
CA ALA A 226 28.82 0.40 -11.52
C ALA A 226 27.68 1.02 -10.71
N PHE A 227 27.37 0.46 -9.55
CA PHE A 227 26.25 0.88 -8.71
C PHE A 227 26.73 1.71 -7.50
N VAL A 228 25.99 2.76 -7.18
CA VAL A 228 26.11 3.52 -5.93
C VAL A 228 24.76 3.56 -5.26
N PHE A 229 24.73 3.28 -3.97
CA PHE A 229 23.53 3.45 -3.15
C PHE A 229 23.58 4.81 -2.47
N VAL A 230 22.51 5.57 -2.63
CA VAL A 230 22.42 6.97 -2.22
C VAL A 230 21.17 7.16 -1.38
N LYS A 231 21.29 7.91 -0.28
CA LYS A 231 20.17 8.26 0.58
C LYS A 231 19.37 9.40 -0.03
N ILE A 232 18.05 9.23 -0.05
CA ILE A 232 17.07 10.21 -0.53
C ILE A 232 15.97 10.40 0.50
N ARG A 233 15.31 11.56 0.45
CA ARG A 233 14.12 11.89 1.24
C ARG A 233 13.05 12.50 0.35
N ASP A 234 11.87 12.75 0.94
CA ASP A 234 10.77 13.46 0.29
C ASP A 234 10.31 12.85 -1.05
N LEU A 235 10.36 11.52 -1.11
CA LEU A 235 9.85 10.78 -2.26
C LEU A 235 8.37 11.12 -2.44
N SER A 236 8.02 11.54 -3.65
CA SER A 236 6.65 11.90 -4.03
C SER A 236 6.40 11.53 -5.48
N PRO A 237 5.17 11.14 -5.86
CA PRO A 237 4.87 10.83 -7.25
C PRO A 237 5.02 12.10 -8.10
N ALA A 238 5.48 11.92 -9.33
CA ALA A 238 5.61 12.98 -10.32
C ALA A 238 4.96 12.54 -11.64
N ASN A 239 4.71 13.49 -12.54
CA ASN A 239 4.08 13.22 -13.81
C ASN A 239 4.90 12.23 -14.67
N LYS A 240 4.26 11.68 -15.72
CA LYS A 240 4.86 10.73 -16.67
C LYS A 240 5.38 9.43 -16.03
N GLY A 241 4.71 8.94 -15.00
CA GLY A 241 5.10 7.69 -14.33
C GLY A 241 6.42 7.75 -13.55
N THR A 242 6.93 8.95 -13.27
CA THR A 242 8.16 9.13 -12.50
C THR A 242 7.87 9.44 -11.02
N TRP A 243 8.93 9.56 -10.25
CA TRP A 243 8.93 10.03 -8.87
C TRP A 243 9.95 11.16 -8.74
N ARG A 244 9.73 12.03 -7.77
CA ARG A 244 10.69 13.08 -7.37
C ARG A 244 11.15 12.79 -5.95
N ALA A 245 12.44 12.98 -5.70
CA ALA A 245 13.02 12.94 -4.36
C ALA A 245 14.07 14.05 -4.18
N VAL A 246 14.52 14.25 -2.96
CA VAL A 246 15.62 15.16 -2.60
C VAL A 246 16.83 14.33 -2.19
N LEU A 247 17.99 14.66 -2.74
CA LEU A 247 19.26 14.03 -2.41
C LEU A 247 19.70 14.37 -0.98
N MET A 248 20.17 13.39 -0.22
CA MET A 248 20.78 13.61 1.10
C MET A 248 22.31 13.65 1.08
N GLU A 249 22.91 13.40 -0.08
CA GLU A 249 24.35 13.41 -0.31
C GLU A 249 24.66 13.75 -1.78
N ASP A 250 25.90 14.17 -2.05
CA ASP A 250 26.34 14.50 -3.41
C ASP A 250 26.36 13.25 -4.29
N LEU A 251 25.88 13.36 -5.53
CA LEU A 251 25.84 12.24 -6.46
C LEU A 251 27.14 12.16 -7.29
N PRO A 252 27.99 11.14 -7.08
CA PRO A 252 29.32 11.11 -7.68
C PRO A 252 29.28 11.10 -9.22
N GLY A 253 30.14 11.90 -9.85
CA GLY A 253 30.25 11.95 -11.31
C GLY A 253 29.17 12.78 -12.00
N THR A 254 28.26 13.41 -11.25
CA THR A 254 27.18 14.25 -11.79
C THR A 254 27.30 15.70 -11.31
N LYS A 255 26.44 16.59 -11.82
CA LYS A 255 26.32 17.97 -11.31
C LYS A 255 25.39 18.09 -10.10
N LYS A 256 24.71 17.00 -9.71
CA LYS A 256 23.70 16.98 -8.64
C LYS A 256 24.37 16.90 -7.26
N LYS A 257 23.94 17.78 -6.35
CA LYS A 257 24.47 17.92 -5.00
C LYS A 257 23.44 17.54 -3.94
N MET A 258 23.88 17.42 -2.70
CA MET A 258 23.00 17.35 -1.54
C MET A 258 21.94 18.47 -1.60
N ASP A 259 20.71 18.11 -1.23
CA ASP A 259 19.50 18.95 -1.28
C ASP A 259 18.98 19.31 -2.68
N ASP A 260 19.60 18.83 -3.77
CA ASP A 260 19.01 18.94 -5.10
C ASP A 260 17.84 17.96 -5.29
N ASP A 261 16.82 18.40 -6.03
CA ASP A 261 15.78 17.53 -6.55
C ASP A 261 16.32 16.56 -7.60
N ILE A 262 15.84 15.32 -7.56
CA ILE A 262 16.21 14.27 -8.51
C ILE A 262 14.99 13.44 -8.95
N THR A 263 15.03 13.01 -10.21
CA THR A 263 14.06 12.09 -10.79
C THR A 263 14.38 10.67 -10.38
N VAL A 264 13.35 9.95 -9.96
CA VAL A 264 13.45 8.57 -9.48
C VAL A 264 12.49 7.70 -10.27
N SER A 265 12.93 6.50 -10.66
CA SER A 265 12.05 5.45 -11.17
C SER A 265 11.93 4.32 -10.15
N LEU A 266 10.76 3.69 -10.10
CA LEU A 266 10.52 2.49 -9.32
C LEU A 266 10.48 1.30 -10.27
N VAL A 267 11.50 0.45 -10.20
CA VAL A 267 11.61 -0.75 -11.03
C VAL A 267 11.27 -1.96 -10.18
N THR A 268 10.43 -2.84 -10.69
CA THR A 268 10.10 -4.10 -10.02
C THR A 268 10.51 -5.27 -10.89
N VAL A 269 11.36 -6.12 -10.34
CA VAL A 269 11.83 -7.35 -10.97
C VAL A 269 11.09 -8.52 -10.33
N GLU A 270 10.44 -9.32 -11.17
CA GLU A 270 9.83 -10.58 -10.76
C GLU A 270 10.78 -11.72 -11.13
N GLU A 271 11.29 -12.42 -10.11
CA GLU A 271 12.02 -13.68 -10.23
C GLU A 271 11.08 -14.83 -9.84
N GLU A 272 11.42 -16.08 -10.23
CA GLU A 272 10.53 -17.25 -10.11
C GLU A 272 9.88 -17.43 -8.72
N ASN A 273 10.55 -17.00 -7.64
CA ASN A 273 10.06 -17.11 -6.26
C ASN A 273 10.08 -15.78 -5.49
N SER A 274 10.40 -14.65 -6.13
CA SER A 274 10.57 -13.38 -5.44
C SER A 274 10.12 -12.19 -6.30
N LYS A 275 9.60 -11.15 -5.66
CA LYS A 275 9.30 -9.88 -6.31
C LYS A 275 10.08 -8.81 -5.56
N THR A 276 11.07 -8.24 -6.23
CA THR A 276 11.96 -7.24 -5.65
C THR A 276 11.74 -5.91 -6.36
N SER A 277 11.52 -4.86 -5.59
CA SER A 277 11.29 -3.52 -6.14
C SER A 277 12.40 -2.60 -5.63
N MET A 278 12.98 -1.79 -6.53
CA MET A 278 14.11 -0.91 -6.25
C MET A 278 13.91 0.47 -6.87
N LEU A 279 14.48 1.49 -6.22
CA LEU A 279 14.46 2.87 -6.68
C LEU A 279 15.73 3.18 -7.45
N PHE A 280 15.61 3.84 -8.60
CA PHE A 280 16.74 4.24 -9.44
C PHE A 280 16.76 5.74 -9.66
N LEU A 281 17.94 6.36 -9.49
CA LEU A 281 18.18 7.79 -9.67
C LEU A 281 18.52 8.10 -11.13
N HIS A 282 17.85 9.11 -11.69
CA HIS A 282 18.06 9.60 -13.06
C HIS A 282 18.53 11.05 -13.03
N PRO A 283 19.84 11.31 -12.85
CA PRO A 283 20.36 12.67 -12.68
C PRO A 283 20.20 13.56 -13.92
N ASP A 284 20.18 12.96 -15.10
CA ASP A 284 20.06 13.64 -16.39
C ASP A 284 18.60 13.79 -16.86
N ALA A 285 17.67 13.08 -16.22
CA ALA A 285 16.25 13.24 -16.50
C ALA A 285 15.72 14.55 -15.87
N PRO A 286 14.78 15.24 -16.54
CA PRO A 286 14.12 16.39 -15.95
C PRO A 286 13.32 15.97 -14.72
N VAL A 287 13.33 16.80 -13.68
CA VAL A 287 12.44 16.64 -12.53
C VAL A 287 11.05 17.10 -12.95
N GLU A 288 10.14 16.13 -13.09
CA GLU A 288 8.75 16.38 -13.47
C GLU A 288 7.98 17.03 -12.32
N ASP A 289 6.89 17.71 -12.64
CA ASP A 289 6.00 18.32 -11.66
C ASP A 289 4.99 17.31 -11.08
N THR A 290 4.14 17.79 -10.17
CA THR A 290 3.13 16.99 -9.46
C THR A 290 1.74 17.55 -9.77
N LYS A 291 1.36 17.54 -11.05
CA LYS A 291 0.06 18.02 -11.52
C LYS A 291 -0.92 16.88 -11.69
N ILE A 292 -2.12 17.07 -11.16
CA ILE A 292 -3.25 16.17 -11.36
C ILE A 292 -4.10 16.71 -12.51
N HIS A 293 -4.21 15.92 -13.57
CA HIS A 293 -5.09 16.18 -14.70
C HIS A 293 -6.21 15.15 -14.70
N THR A 294 -7.41 15.56 -14.34
CA THR A 294 -8.57 14.66 -14.29
C THR A 294 -9.78 15.28 -14.95
N GLN A 295 -10.54 14.45 -15.65
CA GLN A 295 -11.84 14.83 -16.21
C GLN A 295 -12.93 13.86 -15.75
N SER A 296 -14.18 14.33 -15.75
CA SER A 296 -15.31 13.45 -15.46
C SER A 296 -15.47 12.41 -16.58
N TYR A 297 -15.59 11.14 -16.19
CA TYR A 297 -15.96 10.05 -17.09
C TYR A 297 -17.36 10.29 -17.64
N LYS A 298 -17.51 10.23 -18.97
CA LYS A 298 -18.80 10.35 -19.64
C LYS A 298 -19.49 8.98 -19.65
N PRO A 299 -20.56 8.78 -18.87
CA PRO A 299 -21.22 7.48 -18.80
C PRO A 299 -21.86 7.14 -20.15
N ARG A 300 -21.57 5.94 -20.67
CA ARG A 300 -22.14 5.44 -21.94
C ARG A 300 -23.63 5.10 -21.86
N ARG A 301 -24.20 5.06 -20.66
CA ARG A 301 -25.63 4.80 -20.39
C ARG A 301 -26.20 5.96 -19.58
N LEU A 302 -27.48 6.27 -19.79
CA LEU A 302 -28.17 7.29 -19.02
C LEU A 302 -28.01 7.02 -17.51
N PRO A 303 -27.73 8.06 -16.70
CA PRO A 303 -27.60 7.90 -15.26
C PRO A 303 -28.89 7.32 -14.70
N TRP A 304 -28.80 6.14 -14.08
CA TRP A 304 -29.93 5.58 -13.35
C TRP A 304 -30.10 6.39 -12.05
N ARG A 305 -31.35 6.63 -11.65
CA ARG A 305 -31.70 7.39 -10.44
C ARG A 305 -32.86 6.70 -9.77
N ILE A 306 -32.57 5.85 -8.79
CA ILE A 306 -33.60 5.02 -8.17
C ILE A 306 -33.52 5.12 -6.66
N ALA A 307 -34.67 5.38 -6.04
CA ALA A 307 -34.89 5.36 -4.62
C ALA A 307 -35.49 4.00 -4.23
N TYR A 308 -34.86 3.33 -3.27
CA TYR A 308 -35.31 2.06 -2.71
C TYR A 308 -35.80 2.29 -1.28
N GLU A 309 -37.07 2.01 -1.01
CA GLU A 309 -37.67 2.08 0.33
C GLU A 309 -37.68 0.67 0.92
N LEU A 310 -36.88 0.45 1.97
CA LEU A 310 -36.73 -0.86 2.63
C LEU A 310 -37.24 -0.78 4.08
N LYS A 311 -38.11 -1.73 4.45
CA LYS A 311 -38.71 -1.79 5.78
C LYS A 311 -38.53 -3.17 6.41
N CYS A 312 -38.17 -3.22 7.68
CA CYS A 312 -38.17 -4.47 8.44
C CYS A 312 -39.59 -4.84 8.87
N PRO A 313 -40.06 -6.08 8.65
CA PRO A 313 -41.38 -6.50 9.12
C PRO A 313 -41.47 -6.61 10.66
N ASN A 314 -40.33 -6.85 11.32
CA ASN A 314 -40.26 -7.23 12.74
C ASN A 314 -39.44 -6.24 13.60
N GLY A 315 -39.13 -5.05 13.09
CA GLY A 315 -38.35 -4.04 13.81
C GLY A 315 -38.58 -2.64 13.24
N ASP A 316 -37.95 -1.63 13.84
CA ASP A 316 -38.21 -0.22 13.53
C ASP A 316 -37.43 0.30 12.32
N PHE A 317 -36.62 -0.55 11.69
CA PHE A 317 -35.85 -0.18 10.50
C PHE A 317 -36.78 0.18 9.33
N ASP A 318 -36.73 1.43 8.90
CA ASP A 318 -37.50 2.01 7.79
C ASP A 318 -36.63 3.09 7.12
N GLU A 319 -36.01 2.76 5.98
CA GLU A 319 -34.98 3.60 5.34
C GLU A 319 -35.22 3.74 3.84
N ILE A 320 -34.89 4.91 3.30
CA ILE A 320 -34.96 5.22 1.87
C ILE A 320 -33.56 5.50 1.33
N PHE A 321 -33.12 4.66 0.38
CA PHE A 321 -31.82 4.77 -0.26
C PHE A 321 -31.92 5.40 -1.65
N TYR A 322 -31.39 6.62 -1.80
CA TYR A 322 -31.34 7.33 -3.07
C TYR A 322 -30.02 7.05 -3.82
N LEU A 323 -30.10 6.22 -4.85
CA LEU A 323 -28.92 5.71 -5.54
C LEU A 323 -28.82 6.20 -6.99
N GLY A 324 -27.60 6.22 -7.51
CA GLY A 324 -27.28 6.65 -8.87
C GLY A 324 -26.62 8.03 -8.97
N ARG A 325 -26.65 8.61 -10.17
CA ARG A 325 -26.04 9.93 -10.45
C ARG A 325 -27.09 11.03 -10.41
N SER A 326 -26.83 12.13 -9.72
CA SER A 326 -27.81 13.21 -9.56
C SER A 326 -28.05 14.00 -10.85
N GLY A 327 -29.00 14.95 -10.82
CA GLY A 327 -29.15 15.99 -11.86
C GLY A 327 -27.92 16.88 -12.05
N GLU A 328 -27.08 16.97 -11.01
CA GLU A 328 -25.97 17.91 -10.89
C GLU A 328 -24.64 17.14 -10.77
N ASP A 329 -24.30 16.36 -11.80
CA ASP A 329 -22.99 15.69 -11.91
C ASP A 329 -21.82 16.68 -11.74
N SER A 330 -22.02 17.94 -12.13
CA SER A 330 -21.04 19.02 -11.94
C SER A 330 -20.77 19.37 -10.48
N LEU A 331 -21.79 19.33 -9.60
CA LEU A 331 -21.63 19.59 -8.17
C LEU A 331 -20.90 18.43 -7.50
N MET A 332 -21.31 17.19 -7.79
CA MET A 332 -20.63 16.00 -7.28
C MET A 332 -19.16 15.95 -7.73
N PHE A 333 -18.91 16.25 -9.00
CA PHE A 333 -17.56 16.32 -9.53
C PHE A 333 -16.75 17.43 -8.85
N ARG A 334 -17.34 18.61 -8.62
CA ARG A 334 -16.67 19.69 -7.87
C ARG A 334 -16.28 19.24 -6.47
N ASN A 335 -17.17 18.59 -5.73
CA ASN A 335 -16.84 18.07 -4.40
C ASN A 335 -15.69 17.07 -4.47
N ILE A 336 -15.65 16.20 -5.48
CA ILE A 336 -14.51 15.27 -5.67
C ILE A 336 -13.21 16.04 -5.94
N LEU A 337 -13.26 17.12 -6.73
CA LEU A 337 -12.09 17.97 -6.96
C LEU A 337 -11.63 18.66 -5.67
N ASP A 338 -12.55 19.06 -4.81
CA ASP A 338 -12.22 19.64 -3.50
C ASP A 338 -11.62 18.57 -2.57
N ASP A 339 -12.15 17.35 -2.56
CA ASP A 339 -11.56 16.22 -1.80
C ASP A 339 -10.15 15.87 -2.29
N ILE A 340 -9.89 15.95 -3.60
CA ILE A 340 -8.54 15.79 -4.17
C ILE A 340 -7.60 16.88 -3.66
N ARG A 341 -8.05 18.14 -3.63
CA ARG A 341 -7.25 19.29 -3.16
C ARG A 341 -6.99 19.26 -1.67
N GLU A 342 -7.96 18.78 -0.90
CA GLU A 342 -7.87 18.62 0.55
C GLU A 342 -7.12 17.33 0.95
N GLY A 343 -6.75 16.49 -0.03
CA GLY A 343 -5.99 15.25 0.21
C GLY A 343 -6.78 14.13 0.89
N LYS A 344 -8.12 14.21 0.84
CA LYS A 344 -9.06 13.23 1.41
C LYS A 344 -9.26 11.98 0.54
N MET A 345 -8.68 11.98 -0.66
CA MET A 345 -8.73 10.86 -1.57
C MET A 345 -7.75 9.76 -1.15
N ASP A 346 -8.10 8.51 -1.47
CA ASP A 346 -7.23 7.36 -1.21
C ASP A 346 -5.82 7.61 -1.81
N PRO A 347 -4.73 7.50 -1.01
CA PRO A 347 -3.39 7.83 -1.47
C PRO A 347 -2.98 7.07 -2.74
N SER A 348 -3.43 5.83 -2.90
CA SER A 348 -3.13 5.04 -4.10
C SER A 348 -3.79 5.60 -5.35
N MET A 349 -4.98 6.21 -5.22
CA MET A 349 -5.65 6.88 -6.33
C MET A 349 -4.97 8.20 -6.66
N VAL A 350 -4.52 8.95 -5.64
CA VAL A 350 -3.80 10.22 -5.83
C VAL A 350 -2.48 9.98 -6.56
N ILE A 351 -1.70 8.96 -6.18
CA ILE A 351 -0.48 8.56 -6.91
C ILE A 351 -0.80 8.33 -8.39
N SER A 352 -1.82 7.51 -8.68
CA SER A 352 -2.17 7.18 -10.05
C SER A 352 -2.63 8.41 -10.84
N MET A 353 -3.37 9.33 -10.21
CA MET A 353 -3.81 10.60 -10.80
C MET A 353 -2.66 11.56 -11.15
N VAL A 354 -1.54 11.50 -10.42
CA VAL A 354 -0.33 12.27 -10.75
C VAL A 354 0.45 11.59 -11.87
N GLN A 355 0.66 10.28 -11.75
CA GLN A 355 1.54 9.54 -12.65
C GLN A 355 0.93 9.31 -14.04
N ARG A 356 -0.40 9.35 -14.15
CA ARG A 356 -1.15 9.12 -15.37
C ARG A 356 -2.04 10.30 -15.70
N ASP A 357 -2.03 10.72 -16.95
CA ASP A 357 -2.84 11.83 -17.50
C ASP A 357 -4.08 11.34 -18.29
N ASP A 358 -4.19 10.02 -18.49
CA ASP A 358 -5.27 9.37 -19.25
C ASP A 358 -6.47 8.93 -18.37
N GLY A 359 -6.47 9.33 -17.09
CA GLY A 359 -7.49 8.94 -16.12
C GLY A 359 -8.77 9.77 -16.17
N GLU A 360 -9.91 9.09 -16.19
CA GLU A 360 -11.23 9.70 -16.04
C GLU A 360 -11.88 9.30 -14.70
N ILE A 361 -12.60 10.23 -14.06
CA ILE A 361 -13.29 9.98 -12.79
C ILE A 361 -14.74 9.58 -13.06
N ASP A 362 -15.08 8.33 -12.76
CA ASP A 362 -16.45 7.84 -12.73
C ASP A 362 -16.99 7.83 -11.29
N PHE A 363 -18.14 8.46 -11.08
CA PHE A 363 -18.74 8.57 -9.76
C PHE A 363 -20.26 8.30 -9.77
N SER A 364 -20.77 7.78 -8.66
CA SER A 364 -22.21 7.54 -8.45
C SER A 364 -22.52 7.36 -6.95
N ARG A 365 -23.78 7.60 -6.55
CA ARG A 365 -24.28 7.21 -5.22
C ARG A 365 -24.58 5.73 -5.22
N GLU A 366 -23.93 4.98 -4.36
CA GLU A 366 -24.04 3.52 -4.31
C GLU A 366 -24.29 3.06 -2.87
N LEU A 367 -25.03 1.97 -2.72
CA LEU A 367 -25.30 1.38 -1.41
C LEU A 367 -24.16 0.45 -1.02
N TYR A 368 -23.68 0.62 0.20
CA TYR A 368 -22.66 -0.23 0.82
C TYR A 368 -23.22 -0.90 2.06
N ARG A 369 -22.84 -2.17 2.27
CA ARG A 369 -23.22 -2.95 3.45
C ARG A 369 -21.99 -3.44 4.19
N CYS A 370 -21.99 -3.28 5.50
CA CYS A 370 -20.99 -3.88 6.37
C CYS A 370 -21.26 -5.38 6.55
N ASN A 371 -20.29 -6.23 6.22
CA ASN A 371 -20.41 -7.68 6.40
C ASN A 371 -20.46 -8.10 7.87
N SER A 372 -19.88 -7.31 8.78
CA SER A 372 -19.79 -7.64 10.21
C SER A 372 -21.03 -7.22 11.01
N CYS A 373 -21.48 -5.97 10.85
CA CYS A 373 -22.58 -5.42 11.66
C CYS A 373 -23.86 -5.15 10.85
N GLY A 374 -23.89 -5.50 9.55
CA GLY A 374 -25.07 -5.33 8.70
C GLY A 374 -25.42 -3.88 8.33
N THR A 375 -24.77 -2.88 8.92
CA THR A 375 -25.01 -1.45 8.65
C THR A 375 -24.97 -1.18 7.15
N MET A 376 -25.98 -0.48 6.67
CA MET A 376 -26.12 -0.07 5.27
C MET A 376 -25.98 1.43 5.18
N GLU A 377 -25.29 1.91 4.15
CA GLU A 377 -25.02 3.33 3.98
C GLU A 377 -24.84 3.69 2.50
N VAL A 378 -25.36 4.85 2.11
CA VAL A 378 -25.16 5.39 0.77
C VAL A 378 -23.85 6.17 0.76
N MET A 379 -22.94 5.76 -0.10
CA MET A 379 -21.64 6.41 -0.26
C MET A 379 -21.45 6.82 -1.71
N ARG A 380 -20.76 7.94 -1.93
CA ARG A 380 -20.33 8.37 -3.26
C ARG A 380 -19.17 7.47 -3.69
N ARG A 381 -19.46 6.48 -4.53
CA ARG A 381 -18.44 5.64 -5.16
C ARG A 381 -17.63 6.51 -6.12
N VAL A 382 -16.31 6.58 -5.93
CA VAL A 382 -15.38 7.23 -6.86
C VAL A 382 -14.49 6.16 -7.48
N ARG A 383 -14.32 6.23 -8.80
CA ARG A 383 -13.48 5.32 -9.59
C ARG A 383 -12.61 6.08 -10.55
N MET A 384 -11.33 5.75 -10.57
CA MET A 384 -10.46 6.08 -11.70
C MET A 384 -10.66 5.03 -12.79
N VAL A 385 -10.96 5.50 -13.99
CA VAL A 385 -11.08 4.69 -15.19
C VAL A 385 -9.93 5.05 -16.12
N TYR A 386 -9.08 4.07 -16.37
CA TYR A 386 -8.01 4.13 -17.35
C TYR A 386 -8.36 3.21 -18.54
N PRO A 387 -7.67 3.31 -19.68
CA PRO A 387 -7.89 2.43 -20.83
C PRO A 387 -7.70 0.93 -20.52
N ASP A 388 -6.77 0.63 -19.63
CA ASP A 388 -6.30 -0.72 -19.28
C ASP A 388 -6.77 -1.20 -17.88
N ALA A 389 -7.15 -0.27 -17.00
CA ALA A 389 -7.42 -0.58 -15.59
C ALA A 389 -8.55 0.27 -15.01
N THR A 390 -9.14 -0.21 -13.90
CA THR A 390 -10.02 0.61 -13.07
C THR A 390 -9.63 0.48 -11.60
N GLN A 391 -9.59 1.61 -10.91
CA GLN A 391 -9.27 1.68 -9.49
C GLN A 391 -10.43 2.33 -8.76
N SER A 392 -10.80 1.84 -7.58
CA SER A 392 -11.94 2.33 -6.82
C SER A 392 -11.57 2.55 -5.36
N THR A 393 -12.09 3.63 -4.79
CA THR A 393 -11.96 3.90 -3.35
C THR A 393 -12.53 2.73 -2.54
N THR A 394 -11.87 2.40 -1.44
CA THR A 394 -12.40 1.44 -0.47
C THR A 394 -13.10 2.18 0.65
N TYR A 395 -14.24 1.67 1.07
CA TYR A 395 -15.04 2.29 2.14
C TYR A 395 -15.07 1.42 3.39
N ARG A 396 -15.13 2.07 4.54
CA ARG A 396 -15.21 1.45 5.86
C ARG A 396 -16.52 1.83 6.54
N CYS A 397 -17.07 0.89 7.29
CA CYS A 397 -18.32 1.07 8.01
C CYS A 397 -18.12 2.07 9.16
N PRO A 398 -18.94 3.12 9.29
CA PRO A 398 -18.76 4.11 10.35
C PRO A 398 -19.09 3.58 11.73
N LYS A 399 -19.95 2.55 11.83
CA LYS A 399 -20.30 1.95 13.14
C LYS A 399 -19.21 1.05 13.69
N CYS A 400 -18.47 0.35 12.82
CA CYS A 400 -17.56 -0.69 13.30
C CYS A 400 -16.17 -0.68 12.68
N GLY A 401 -15.89 0.07 11.63
CA GLY A 401 -14.59 0.15 10.95
C GLY A 401 -14.26 -0.99 9.98
N GLU A 402 -15.14 -2.00 9.83
CA GLU A 402 -14.94 -3.06 8.82
C GLU A 402 -15.08 -2.51 7.40
N ARG A 403 -14.38 -3.14 6.44
CA ARG A 403 -14.61 -2.89 5.03
C ARG A 403 -16.06 -3.16 4.67
N THR A 404 -16.68 -2.24 3.94
CA THR A 404 -18.02 -2.43 3.40
C THR A 404 -17.97 -3.02 2.00
N SER A 405 -18.98 -3.83 1.70
CA SER A 405 -19.19 -4.40 0.37
C SER A 405 -20.16 -3.53 -0.41
N PHE A 406 -19.84 -3.25 -1.67
CA PHE A 406 -20.79 -2.65 -2.59
C PHE A 406 -21.98 -3.59 -2.81
N VAL A 407 -23.19 -3.08 -2.63
CA VAL A 407 -24.43 -3.82 -2.88
C VAL A 407 -24.84 -3.61 -4.34
N LYS A 408 -24.74 -4.67 -5.14
CA LYS A 408 -25.26 -4.65 -6.52
C LYS A 408 -26.76 -4.37 -6.49
N ARG A 409 -27.24 -3.62 -7.49
CA ARG A 409 -28.67 -3.29 -7.64
C ARG A 409 -29.60 -4.49 -7.50
N THR A 410 -29.25 -5.62 -8.12
CA THR A 410 -30.02 -6.87 -8.07
C THR A 410 -30.14 -7.49 -6.68
N HIS A 411 -29.33 -7.06 -5.71
CA HIS A 411 -29.30 -7.59 -4.35
C HIS A 411 -29.89 -6.62 -3.32
N ILE A 412 -30.36 -5.44 -3.72
CA ILE A 412 -30.92 -4.46 -2.76
C ILE A 412 -32.20 -4.99 -2.12
N ALA A 413 -33.05 -5.66 -2.90
CA ALA A 413 -34.30 -6.26 -2.41
C ALA A 413 -34.08 -7.49 -1.50
N SER A 414 -32.86 -8.03 -1.41
CA SER A 414 -32.51 -9.20 -0.61
C SER A 414 -31.60 -8.85 0.57
N LEU A 415 -31.58 -7.58 0.99
CA LEU A 415 -30.84 -7.15 2.15
C LEU A 415 -31.55 -7.55 3.44
N ASN A 416 -30.74 -7.79 4.48
CA ASN A 416 -31.25 -8.12 5.80
C ASN A 416 -31.15 -6.90 6.71
N CYS A 417 -32.10 -6.80 7.63
CA CYS A 417 -32.14 -5.78 8.67
C CYS A 417 -30.84 -5.82 9.49
N PRO A 418 -30.18 -4.68 9.73
CA PRO A 418 -28.95 -4.63 10.51
C PRO A 418 -29.18 -5.00 11.99
N GLU A 419 -30.41 -4.85 12.49
CA GLU A 419 -30.75 -5.07 13.90
C GLU A 419 -31.12 -6.52 14.18
N CYS A 420 -32.15 -7.04 13.49
CA CYS A 420 -32.67 -8.40 13.74
C CYS A 420 -32.15 -9.46 12.76
N ARG A 421 -31.41 -9.06 11.70
CA ARG A 421 -30.87 -9.94 10.64
C ARG A 421 -31.90 -10.66 9.78
N GLU A 422 -33.18 -10.40 9.97
CA GLU A 422 -34.27 -10.87 9.11
C GLU A 422 -34.29 -10.13 7.75
N PRO A 423 -34.84 -10.74 6.69
CA PRO A 423 -34.98 -10.08 5.38
C PRO A 423 -35.80 -8.78 5.45
N LEU A 424 -35.37 -7.76 4.72
CA LEU A 424 -36.12 -6.51 4.55
C LEU A 424 -37.16 -6.64 3.43
N ASN A 425 -38.29 -5.96 3.60
CA ASN A 425 -39.30 -5.82 2.57
C ASN A 425 -39.00 -4.61 1.69
N LEU A 426 -38.95 -4.81 0.38
CA LEU A 426 -38.94 -3.73 -0.59
C LEU A 426 -40.35 -3.15 -0.71
N MET A 427 -40.56 -1.96 -0.17
CA MET A 427 -41.84 -1.27 -0.18
C MET A 427 -42.06 -0.51 -1.49
N ALA A 428 -41.01 0.12 -2.03
CA ALA A 428 -41.08 0.87 -3.27
C ALA A 428 -39.73 0.95 -4.01
N GLU A 429 -39.81 0.95 -5.35
CA GLU A 429 -38.73 1.33 -6.26
C GLU A 429 -39.22 2.49 -7.13
N LYS A 430 -38.66 3.70 -6.97
CA LYS A 430 -39.14 4.91 -7.67
C LYS A 430 -37.98 5.67 -8.29
N ASN A 431 -38.20 6.29 -9.45
CA ASN A 431 -37.23 7.23 -10.00
C ASN A 431 -37.18 8.50 -9.13
N TRP A 432 -35.98 9.04 -8.86
CA TRP A 432 -35.82 10.32 -8.17
C TRP A 432 -35.17 11.36 -9.06
N SER A 433 -35.56 12.63 -8.89
CA SER A 433 -35.08 13.77 -9.68
C SER A 433 -34.48 14.89 -8.83
N GLY A 434 -34.56 14.80 -7.49
CA GLY A 434 -34.22 15.90 -6.60
C GLY A 434 -32.74 15.95 -6.20
N VAL A 435 -32.22 17.15 -5.96
CA VAL A 435 -31.01 17.35 -5.15
C VAL A 435 -31.39 16.99 -3.71
N LEU A 436 -30.72 16.01 -3.11
CA LEU A 436 -30.90 15.74 -1.68
C LEU A 436 -30.28 16.89 -0.90
N ASP A 437 -30.93 17.30 0.19
CA ASP A 437 -30.45 18.37 1.06
C ASP A 437 -29.02 18.04 1.55
N PRO A 438 -28.02 18.90 1.36
CA PRO A 438 -26.65 18.70 1.86
C PRO A 438 -26.58 18.40 3.37
N GLN A 439 -27.60 18.78 4.15
CA GLN A 439 -27.68 18.47 5.59
C GLN A 439 -28.23 17.06 5.91
N SER A 440 -28.81 16.37 4.92
CA SER A 440 -29.25 14.97 5.01
C SER A 440 -28.14 13.96 4.65
N GLU A 441 -26.99 14.46 4.19
CA GLU A 441 -25.83 13.65 3.88
C GLU A 441 -25.08 13.34 5.19
N PRO A 442 -24.80 12.05 5.53
CA PRO A 442 -24.10 11.71 6.75
C PRO A 442 -22.74 12.41 6.82
N ASP A 443 -22.23 12.72 8.02
CA ASP A 443 -20.93 13.38 8.25
C ASP A 443 -19.74 12.75 7.50
N ASN A 444 -19.87 11.52 7.01
CA ASN A 444 -18.91 10.81 6.18
C ASN A 444 -18.79 11.38 4.74
N TRP A 445 -19.53 12.45 4.45
CA TRP A 445 -19.44 13.27 3.24
C TRP A 445 -18.62 14.55 3.43
N ARG A 446 -18.07 14.81 4.64
CA ARG A 446 -17.17 15.94 4.94
C ARG A 446 -15.77 15.51 5.30
#